data_AF-A0A2G7GSD7-F1
#
_entry.id   AF-A0A2G7GSD7-F1
#
_cell.length_a   1.000
_cell.length_b   1.000
_cell.length_c   1.000
_cell.angle_alpha   90.00
_cell.angle_beta   90.00
_cell.angle_gamma   90.00
#
_symmetry.space_group_name_H-M   'P 1'
#
loop_
_entity.id
_entity.type
_entity.pdbx_description
1 polymer ?
#
loop_
_entity_poly.entity_id
_entity_poly.type
_entity_poly.pdbx_seq_one_letter_code
_entity_poly.pdbx_strand_id
1 'polypeptide(L)'
;MYSCQFQNIFNSIGIIYKALLKNLYMWNIVTSALTGAIATQTGEITSKLISEMLNEAEISNHTSKVTQEVIFILSNIQGMNQAHSRDLKRATPMFSLRDGTIVKFYQNLAFDHIFLSDVDGKLIYGGYISRIQANDLTQALNTIRVNFT
;
A
#
# COMPACT_ATOMS: atom_id res chain seq x y z
N MET A 1 -4.39 -41.56 67.76
CA MET A 1 -3.71 -40.32 67.28
C MET A 1 -3.39 -40.32 65.78
N TYR A 2 -3.62 -41.41 65.03
CA TYR A 2 -3.29 -41.53 63.59
C TYR A 2 -4.36 -41.02 62.60
N SER A 3 -5.59 -40.77 63.08
CA SER A 3 -6.72 -40.36 62.22
C SER A 3 -6.59 -38.92 61.68
N CYS A 4 -6.11 -37.97 62.51
CA CYS A 4 -5.99 -36.57 62.11
C CYS A 4 -4.88 -36.29 61.07
N GLN A 5 -3.79 -37.08 61.09
CA GLN A 5 -2.69 -36.89 60.12
C GLN A 5 -3.07 -37.34 58.71
N PHE A 6 -3.85 -38.41 58.57
CA PHE A 6 -4.31 -38.91 57.28
C PHE A 6 -5.31 -37.95 56.61
N GLN A 7 -6.26 -37.38 57.37
CA GLN A 7 -7.23 -36.43 56.83
C GLN A 7 -6.55 -35.15 56.30
N ASN A 8 -5.49 -34.68 56.97
CA ASN A 8 -4.73 -33.51 56.54
C ASN A 8 -3.96 -33.74 55.22
N ILE A 9 -3.43 -34.95 55.01
CA ILE A 9 -2.73 -35.31 53.76
C ILE A 9 -3.71 -35.34 52.58
N PHE A 10 -4.88 -35.98 52.73
CA PHE A 10 -5.91 -36.02 51.68
C PHE A 10 -6.46 -34.63 51.33
N ASN A 11 -6.70 -33.78 52.34
CA ASN A 11 -7.12 -32.40 52.12
C ASN A 11 -6.07 -31.58 51.36
N SER A 12 -4.78 -31.74 51.72
CA SER A 12 -3.67 -31.04 51.06
C SER A 12 -3.49 -31.49 49.61
N ILE A 13 -3.59 -32.80 49.34
CA ILE A 13 -3.57 -33.36 47.97
C ILE A 13 -4.73 -32.79 47.13
N GLY A 14 -5.95 -32.76 47.68
CA GLY A 14 -7.12 -32.20 46.98
C GLY A 14 -6.99 -30.72 46.63
N ILE A 15 -6.32 -29.92 47.47
CA ILE A 15 -6.03 -28.51 47.20
C ILE A 15 -5.03 -28.36 46.05
N ILE A 16 -3.98 -29.19 46.03
CA ILE A 16 -2.97 -29.19 44.96
C ILE A 16 -3.61 -29.54 43.60
N TYR A 17 -4.47 -30.57 43.56
CA TYR A 17 -5.18 -30.93 42.33
C TYR A 17 -6.09 -29.81 41.81
N LYS A 18 -6.84 -29.13 42.70
CA LYS A 18 -7.67 -27.99 42.31
C LYS A 18 -6.85 -26.81 41.76
N ALA A 19 -5.68 -26.54 42.36
CA ALA A 19 -4.79 -25.48 41.89
C ALA A 19 -4.20 -25.80 40.51
N LEU A 20 -3.79 -27.05 40.28
CA LEU A 20 -3.28 -27.53 38.98
C LEU A 20 -4.34 -27.46 37.88
N LEU A 21 -5.57 -27.90 38.17
CA LEU A 21 -6.69 -27.81 37.22
C LEU A 21 -7.03 -26.36 36.85
N LYS A 22 -7.00 -25.44 37.83
CA LYS A 22 -7.22 -24.01 37.57
C LYS A 22 -6.11 -23.41 36.70
N ASN A 23 -4.86 -23.80 36.92
CA ASN A 23 -3.73 -23.32 36.11
C ASN A 23 -3.84 -23.83 34.66
N LEU A 24 -4.17 -25.11 34.48
CA LEU A 24 -4.38 -25.70 33.15
C LEU A 24 -5.54 -25.02 32.40
N TYR A 25 -6.65 -24.75 33.09
CA TYR A 25 -7.79 -24.03 32.52
C TYR A 25 -7.44 -22.60 32.11
N MET A 26 -6.69 -21.88 32.96
CA MET A 26 -6.19 -20.54 32.65
C MET A 26 -5.27 -20.54 31.43
N TRP A 27 -4.39 -21.56 31.31
CA TRP A 27 -3.48 -21.68 30.17
C TRP A 27 -4.24 -21.87 28.85
N ASN A 28 -5.31 -22.68 28.84
CA ASN A 28 -6.15 -22.88 27.66
C ASN A 28 -6.91 -21.61 27.23
N ILE A 29 -7.33 -20.77 28.19
CA ILE A 29 -7.96 -19.49 27.87
C ILE A 29 -6.94 -18.55 27.21
N VAL A 30 -5.71 -18.48 27.73
CA VAL A 30 -4.67 -17.62 27.18
C VAL A 30 -4.26 -18.07 25.77
N THR A 31 -4.09 -19.38 25.55
CA THR A 31 -3.71 -19.91 24.23
C THR A 31 -4.81 -19.70 23.19
N SER A 32 -6.08 -19.89 23.53
CA SER A 32 -7.20 -19.66 22.59
C SER A 32 -7.36 -18.18 22.23
N ALA A 33 -7.26 -17.27 23.21
CA ALA A 33 -7.32 -15.84 22.98
C ALA A 33 -6.16 -15.34 22.09
N LEU A 34 -4.93 -15.81 22.35
CA LEU A 34 -3.76 -15.48 21.54
C LEU A 34 -3.90 -15.99 20.10
N THR A 35 -4.40 -17.22 19.94
CA THR A 35 -4.65 -17.81 18.62
C THR A 35 -5.66 -16.99 17.82
N GLY A 36 -6.76 -16.56 18.45
CA GLY A 36 -7.76 -15.70 17.82
C GLY A 36 -7.22 -14.34 17.42
N ALA A 37 -6.45 -13.68 18.29
CA ALA A 37 -5.84 -12.39 18.00
C ALA A 37 -4.86 -12.45 16.82
N ILE A 38 -4.02 -13.50 16.77
CA ILE A 38 -3.10 -13.74 15.65
C ILE A 38 -3.87 -13.97 14.35
N ALA A 39 -4.94 -14.76 14.37
CA ALA A 39 -5.77 -15.00 13.18
C ALA A 39 -6.41 -13.71 12.65
N THR A 40 -6.93 -12.85 13.53
CA THR A 40 -7.51 -11.55 13.16
C THR A 40 -6.46 -10.62 12.56
N GLN A 41 -5.30 -10.47 13.22
CA GLN A 41 -4.23 -9.60 12.73
C GLN A 41 -3.67 -10.08 11.38
N THR A 42 -3.57 -11.41 11.19
CA THR A 42 -3.15 -11.99 9.92
C THR A 42 -4.20 -11.76 8.83
N GLY A 43 -5.50 -11.82 9.16
CA GLY A 43 -6.60 -11.48 8.24
C GLY A 43 -6.63 -10.01 7.81
N GLU A 44 -6.34 -9.09 8.72
CA GLU A 44 -6.25 -7.65 8.41
C GLU A 44 -5.03 -7.33 7.53
N ILE A 45 -3.87 -7.91 7.84
CA ILE A 45 -2.65 -7.71 7.04
C ILE A 45 -2.83 -8.31 5.64
N THR A 46 -3.40 -9.51 5.53
CA THR A 46 -3.64 -10.16 4.23
C THR A 46 -4.65 -9.40 3.38
N SER A 47 -5.76 -8.93 3.96
CA SER A 47 -6.74 -8.12 3.22
C SER A 47 -6.17 -6.79 2.74
N LYS A 48 -5.34 -6.12 3.56
CA LYS A 48 -4.65 -4.90 3.15
C LYS A 48 -3.68 -5.14 2.00
N LEU A 49 -2.83 -6.16 2.09
CA LEU A 49 -1.91 -6.53 1.01
C LEU A 49 -2.65 -6.94 -0.26
N ILE A 50 -3.74 -7.70 -0.15
CA ILE A 50 -4.59 -8.07 -1.29
C ILE A 50 -5.19 -6.82 -1.94
N SER A 51 -5.66 -5.84 -1.16
CA SER A 51 -6.21 -4.59 -1.71
C SER A 51 -5.14 -3.74 -2.42
N GLU A 52 -3.92 -3.69 -1.90
CA GLU A 52 -2.79 -3.01 -2.54
C GLU A 52 -2.38 -3.74 -3.84
N MET A 53 -2.28 -5.07 -3.82
CA MET A 53 -1.97 -5.88 -5.00
C MET A 53 -3.06 -5.82 -6.06
N LEU A 54 -4.34 -5.76 -5.67
CA LEU A 54 -5.46 -5.60 -6.61
C LEU A 54 -5.48 -4.21 -7.22
N ASN A 55 -5.20 -3.15 -6.45
CA ASN A 55 -5.07 -1.80 -7.00
C ASN A 55 -3.91 -1.70 -8.00
N GLU A 56 -2.73 -2.22 -7.65
CA GLU A 56 -1.56 -2.27 -8.55
C GLU A 56 -1.87 -3.10 -9.80
N ALA A 57 -2.54 -4.25 -9.66
CA ALA A 57 -2.93 -5.11 -10.77
C ALA A 57 -4.03 -4.50 -11.64
N GLU A 58 -4.99 -3.78 -11.06
CA GLU A 58 -6.07 -3.06 -11.77
C GLU A 58 -5.50 -1.87 -12.55
N ILE A 59 -4.59 -1.11 -11.94
CA ILE A 59 -3.81 -0.08 -12.65
C ILE A 59 -2.98 -0.74 -13.76
N SER A 60 -2.36 -1.89 -13.54
CA SER A 60 -1.58 -2.59 -14.57
C SER A 60 -2.44 -3.20 -15.70
N ASN A 61 -3.68 -3.60 -15.40
CA ASN A 61 -4.58 -4.23 -16.38
C ASN A 61 -5.32 -3.22 -17.25
N HIS A 62 -5.49 -1.98 -16.78
CA HIS A 62 -6.13 -0.91 -17.56
C HIS A 62 -5.14 0.03 -18.27
N THR A 63 -3.84 -0.09 -17.96
CA THR A 63 -2.82 0.82 -18.47
C THR A 63 -1.87 0.06 -19.41
N SER A 64 -1.74 0.51 -20.65
CA SER A 64 -0.90 -0.18 -21.65
C SER A 64 0.58 -0.23 -21.21
N LYS A 65 1.35 -1.20 -21.73
CA LYS A 65 2.80 -1.30 -21.48
C LYS A 65 3.55 0.01 -21.79
N VAL A 66 3.14 0.72 -22.84
CA VAL A 66 3.72 2.02 -23.23
C VAL A 66 3.54 3.03 -22.10
N THR A 67 2.32 3.15 -21.59
CA THR A 67 2.03 4.08 -20.50
C THR A 67 2.73 3.65 -19.20
N GLN A 68 2.83 2.35 -18.90
CA GLN A 68 3.57 1.86 -17.73
C GLN A 68 5.06 2.24 -17.78
N GLU A 69 5.72 2.08 -18.94
CA GLU A 69 7.11 2.49 -19.14
C GLU A 69 7.30 4.00 -18.99
N VAL A 70 6.35 4.80 -19.50
CA VAL A 70 6.39 6.27 -19.32
C VAL A 70 6.18 6.67 -17.86
N ILE A 71 5.27 6.02 -17.13
CA ILE A 71 5.09 6.23 -15.69
C ILE A 71 6.40 5.94 -14.97
N PHE A 72 7.06 4.83 -15.28
CA PHE A 72 8.33 4.45 -14.69
C PHE A 72 9.43 5.50 -14.95
N ILE A 73 9.53 6.03 -16.18
CA ILE A 73 10.48 7.11 -16.48
C ILE A 73 10.20 8.35 -15.63
N LEU A 74 8.93 8.78 -15.55
CA LEU A 74 8.53 9.99 -14.81
C LEU A 74 8.72 9.82 -13.30
N SER A 75 8.34 8.67 -12.73
CA SER A 75 8.43 8.41 -11.28
C SER A 75 9.87 8.29 -10.78
N ASN A 76 10.83 7.99 -11.66
CA ASN A 76 12.24 7.90 -11.32
C ASN A 76 13.00 9.23 -11.40
N ILE A 77 12.34 10.33 -11.81
CA ILE A 77 12.94 11.65 -11.78
C ILE A 77 13.15 12.06 -10.31
N GLN A 78 14.38 12.44 -9.95
CA GLN A 78 14.69 12.88 -8.60
C GLN A 78 13.84 14.09 -8.21
N GLY A 79 13.11 14.01 -7.09
CA GLY A 79 12.23 15.09 -6.63
C GLY A 79 10.83 15.08 -7.26
N MET A 80 10.49 14.07 -8.05
CA MET A 80 9.12 13.83 -8.49
C MET A 80 8.21 13.47 -7.30
N ASN A 81 7.11 14.20 -7.16
CA ASN A 81 6.10 13.98 -6.14
C ASN A 81 4.73 13.74 -6.78
N GLN A 82 3.83 13.05 -6.09
CA GLN A 82 2.49 12.73 -6.61
C GLN A 82 1.60 13.99 -6.66
N ALA A 83 1.05 14.29 -7.84
CA ALA A 83 0.15 15.42 -8.05
C ALA A 83 -1.30 15.06 -7.79
N HIS A 84 -2.06 16.02 -7.28
CA HIS A 84 -3.50 15.83 -7.07
C HIS A 84 -4.25 15.96 -8.39
N SER A 85 -5.18 15.02 -8.63
CA SER A 85 -6.08 15.00 -9.80
C SER A 85 -6.84 16.32 -10.07
N ARG A 86 -7.03 17.17 -9.07
CA ARG A 86 -7.72 18.46 -9.22
C ARG A 86 -7.00 19.42 -10.17
N ASP A 87 -5.69 19.26 -10.32
CA ASP A 87 -4.84 20.13 -11.14
C ASP A 87 -4.81 19.67 -12.62
N LEU A 88 -5.25 18.43 -12.91
CA LEU A 88 -5.41 17.91 -14.27
C LEU A 88 -6.29 18.81 -15.15
N LYS A 89 -7.35 19.39 -14.59
CA LYS A 89 -8.27 20.28 -15.33
C LYS A 89 -7.63 21.58 -15.81
N ARG A 90 -6.47 21.93 -15.24
CA ARG A 90 -5.67 23.11 -15.62
C ARG A 90 -4.55 22.75 -16.59
N ALA A 91 -4.30 21.46 -16.79
CA ALA A 91 -3.22 20.97 -17.63
C ALA A 91 -3.59 21.01 -19.12
N THR A 92 -2.62 21.43 -19.91
CA THR A 92 -2.73 21.54 -21.37
C THR A 92 -2.08 20.32 -22.03
N PRO A 93 -2.70 19.71 -23.05
CA PRO A 93 -2.08 18.63 -23.80
C PRO A 93 -0.78 19.08 -24.48
N MET A 94 0.27 18.27 -24.36
CA MET A 94 1.55 18.48 -25.05
C MET A 94 1.70 17.58 -26.27
N PHE A 95 1.42 16.28 -26.12
CA PHE A 95 1.49 15.26 -27.16
C PHE A 95 0.77 13.98 -26.70
N SER A 96 0.53 13.07 -27.63
CA SER A 96 -0.03 11.74 -27.35
C SER A 96 1.04 10.66 -27.55
N LEU A 97 1.01 9.65 -26.69
CA LEU A 97 1.76 8.42 -26.85
C LEU A 97 1.09 7.53 -27.91
N ARG A 98 1.84 6.56 -28.44
CA ARG A 98 1.38 5.62 -29.49
C ARG A 98 0.23 4.70 -29.06
N ASP A 99 -0.02 4.59 -27.76
CA ASP A 99 -1.15 3.85 -27.19
C ASP A 99 -2.39 4.71 -26.95
N GLY A 100 -2.35 5.99 -27.32
CA GLY A 100 -3.46 6.95 -27.17
C GLY A 100 -3.43 7.75 -25.86
N THR A 101 -2.54 7.42 -24.92
CA THR A 101 -2.39 8.20 -23.67
C THR A 101 -1.90 9.62 -23.97
N ILE A 102 -2.50 10.61 -23.33
CA ILE A 102 -2.22 12.03 -23.55
C ILE A 102 -1.32 12.54 -22.43
N VAL A 103 -0.16 13.08 -22.82
CA VAL A 103 0.76 13.77 -21.90
C VAL A 103 0.31 15.24 -21.79
N LYS A 104 0.02 15.69 -20.57
CA LYS A 104 -0.45 17.05 -20.27
C LYS A 104 0.47 17.74 -19.28
N PHE A 105 0.64 19.04 -19.45
CA PHE A 105 1.50 19.87 -18.61
C PHE A 105 0.73 21.03 -18.00
N TYR A 106 1.02 21.31 -16.74
CA TYR A 106 0.52 22.48 -16.03
C TYR A 106 1.64 23.09 -15.20
N GLN A 107 1.90 24.37 -15.41
CA GLN A 107 2.85 25.11 -14.59
C GLN A 107 2.09 26.02 -13.62
N ASN A 108 2.37 25.87 -12.33
CA ASN A 108 1.94 26.83 -11.32
C ASN A 108 3.13 27.70 -10.85
N LEU A 109 2.94 28.58 -9.86
CA LEU A 109 3.97 29.50 -9.39
C LEU A 109 5.20 28.80 -8.77
N ALA A 110 5.05 27.59 -8.24
CA ALA A 110 6.08 26.89 -7.48
C ALA A 110 6.60 25.60 -8.15
N PHE A 111 5.74 24.92 -8.91
CA PHE A 111 5.97 23.57 -9.40
C PHE A 111 5.51 23.41 -10.85
N ASP A 112 6.20 22.52 -11.55
CA ASP A 112 5.84 22.04 -12.87
C ASP A 112 5.15 20.69 -12.70
N HIS A 113 3.93 20.58 -13.21
CA HIS A 113 3.09 19.38 -13.12
C HIS A 113 3.03 18.68 -14.46
N ILE A 114 3.10 17.35 -14.41
CA ILE A 114 2.94 16.46 -15.54
C ILE A 114 1.80 15.48 -15.24
N PHE A 115 0.94 15.26 -16.22
CA PHE A 115 -0.14 14.30 -16.12
C PHE A 115 -0.19 13.40 -17.34
N LEU A 116 -0.55 12.14 -17.12
CA LEU A 116 -0.95 11.19 -18.15
C LEU A 116 -2.46 10.98 -18.00
N SER A 117 -3.20 11.15 -19.09
CA SER A 117 -4.62 10.83 -19.13
C SER A 117 -4.95 9.87 -20.26
N ASP A 118 -5.98 9.06 -20.09
CA ASP A 118 -6.53 8.26 -21.19
C ASP A 118 -7.22 9.17 -22.25
N VAL A 119 -7.75 8.54 -23.29
CA VAL A 119 -8.50 9.21 -24.37
C VAL A 119 -9.79 9.87 -23.88
N ASP A 120 -10.38 9.38 -22.78
CA ASP A 120 -11.57 9.95 -22.14
C ASP A 120 -11.22 11.10 -21.17
N GLY A 121 -9.93 11.39 -20.99
CA GLY A 121 -9.42 12.42 -20.11
C GLY A 121 -9.38 12.03 -18.62
N LYS A 122 -9.54 10.74 -18.27
CA LYS A 122 -9.35 10.25 -16.91
C LYS A 122 -7.87 10.23 -16.56
N LEU A 123 -7.56 10.54 -15.31
CA LEU A 123 -6.19 10.54 -14.80
C LEU A 123 -5.65 9.11 -14.74
N ILE A 124 -4.50 8.88 -15.38
CA ILE A 124 -3.71 7.66 -15.22
C ILE A 124 -2.56 7.91 -14.23
N TYR A 125 -1.83 9.02 -14.40
CA TYR A 125 -0.71 9.40 -13.55
C TYR A 125 -0.63 10.92 -13.41
N GLY A 126 -0.25 11.40 -12.22
CA GLY A 126 0.01 12.81 -11.95
C GLY A 126 1.27 12.99 -11.12
N GLY A 127 2.21 13.78 -11.61
CA GLY A 127 3.45 14.10 -10.93
C GLY A 127 3.73 15.59 -10.93
N TYR A 128 4.47 16.10 -9.94
CA TYR A 128 5.00 17.44 -9.94
C TYR A 128 6.43 17.50 -9.43
N ILE A 129 7.17 18.49 -9.90
CA ILE A 129 8.56 18.72 -9.54
C ILE A 129 8.83 20.21 -9.31
N SER A 130 9.81 20.52 -8.46
CA SER A 130 10.31 21.89 -8.31
C SER A 130 10.98 22.37 -9.60
N ARG A 131 10.82 23.64 -9.93
CA ARG A 131 11.46 24.26 -11.11
C ARG A 131 12.99 24.18 -11.10
N ILE A 132 13.59 24.04 -9.92
CA ILE A 132 15.04 23.85 -9.78
C ILE A 132 15.50 22.61 -10.57
N GLN A 133 14.62 21.61 -10.71
CA GLN A 133 14.89 20.35 -11.41
C GLN A 133 14.13 20.27 -12.76
N ALA A 134 13.69 21.40 -13.32
CA ALA A 134 12.93 21.42 -14.58
C ALA A 134 13.72 20.84 -15.78
N ASN A 135 15.06 20.86 -15.71
CA ASN A 135 15.92 20.26 -16.74
C ASN A 135 15.75 18.72 -16.79
N ASP A 136 15.66 18.06 -15.64
CA ASP A 136 15.49 16.60 -15.57
C ASP A 136 14.13 16.19 -16.13
N LEU A 137 13.08 16.96 -15.81
CA LEU A 137 11.76 16.77 -16.41
C LEU A 137 11.79 16.99 -17.93
N THR A 138 12.47 18.03 -18.39
CA THR A 138 12.61 18.32 -19.83
C THR A 138 13.33 17.19 -20.56
N GLN A 139 14.41 16.66 -19.99
CA GLN A 139 15.16 15.53 -20.56
C GLN A 139 14.31 14.26 -20.61
N ALA A 140 13.55 13.99 -19.55
CA ALA A 140 12.63 12.86 -19.51
C ALA A 140 11.54 12.99 -20.58
N LEU A 141 10.92 14.16 -20.72
CA LEU A 141 9.90 14.43 -21.74
C LEU A 141 10.43 14.30 -23.17
N ASN A 142 11.67 14.74 -23.43
CA ASN A 142 12.31 14.53 -24.73
C ASN A 142 12.55 13.03 -25.01
N THR A 143 13.00 12.28 -24.00
CA THR A 143 13.18 10.83 -24.10
C THR A 143 11.85 10.12 -24.36
N ILE A 144 10.80 10.52 -23.66
CA ILE A 144 9.45 9.98 -23.84
C ILE A 144 8.96 10.27 -25.26
N ARG A 145 9.11 11.51 -25.72
CA ARG A 145 8.68 11.92 -27.06
C ARG A 145 9.39 11.11 -28.16
N VAL A 146 10.70 10.88 -28.05
CA VAL A 146 11.44 10.15 -29.07
C VAL A 146 11.07 8.66 -29.13
N ASN A 147 10.76 8.04 -27.99
CA ASN A 147 10.63 6.58 -27.92
C ASN A 147 9.18 6.06 -27.90
N PHE A 148 8.20 6.92 -27.59
CA PHE A 148 6.83 6.48 -27.27
C PHE A 148 5.71 7.21 -28.01
N THR A 149 6.00 8.19 -28.86
CA THR A 149 5.00 8.84 -29.75
C THR A 149 5.13 8.30 -31.15
#